data_AF-M2YPA0-F1
#
_entry.id   AF-M2YPA0-F1
#
_cell.length_a   1.000
_cell.length_b   1.000
_cell.length_c   1.000
_cell.angle_alpha   90.00
_cell.angle_beta   90.00
_cell.angle_gamma   90.00
#
_symmetry.space_group_name_H-M   'P 1'
#
loop_
_entity.id
_entity.type
_entity.pdbx_description
1 polymer ?
#
loop_
_entity_poly.entity_id
_entity_poly.type
_entity_poly.pdbx_seq_one_letter_code
_entity_poly.pdbx_strand_id
1 'polypeptide(L)'
;MIQTPSFYTYFGKTYRIESTPDGGLTGYLLNLRSGEFDEKPEHVREVMWAMASSDISKVSEEKFVQETERARERYLKGSGPIFALYETIDGLYQQARRENRRVEPQESALIQSLRKRTFKMWEDELARRAAGEPPSFRAEPRFPGYEPPEEGDSE
;
A
#
# COMPACT_ATOMS: atom_id res chain seq x y z
N MET A 1 2.97 -24.44 8.16
CA MET A 1 2.34 -24.07 6.87
C MET A 1 1.80 -22.66 7.01
N ILE A 2 2.08 -21.77 6.05
CA ILE A 2 1.60 -20.38 6.10
C ILE A 2 0.11 -20.33 5.71
N GLN A 3 -0.68 -19.54 6.44
CA GLN A 3 -2.07 -19.28 6.06
C GLN A 3 -2.08 -18.16 5.02
N THR A 4 -2.65 -18.42 3.84
CA THR A 4 -2.81 -17.41 2.77
C THR A 4 -4.25 -16.89 2.68
N PRO A 5 -4.46 -15.61 2.32
CA PRO A 5 -3.44 -14.60 2.11
C PRO A 5 -2.73 -14.23 3.42
N SER A 6 -1.46 -13.87 3.32
CA SER A 6 -0.68 -13.36 4.46
C SER A 6 -0.01 -12.05 4.09
N PHE A 7 0.03 -11.13 5.04
CA PHE A 7 0.36 -9.74 4.79
C PHE A 7 1.57 -9.28 5.59
N TYR A 8 2.39 -8.45 4.97
CA TYR A 8 3.67 -8.01 5.50
C TYR A 8 3.92 -6.54 5.18
N THR A 9 4.64 -5.86 6.07
CA THR A 9 5.46 -4.71 5.69
C THR A 9 6.80 -5.23 5.21
N TYR A 10 7.36 -4.63 4.16
CA TYR A 10 8.58 -5.05 3.49
C TYR A 10 9.36 -3.81 3.04
N PHE A 11 10.44 -3.47 3.74
CA PHE A 11 11.31 -2.31 3.44
C PHE A 11 10.54 -1.01 3.11
N GLY A 12 9.59 -0.64 3.99
CA GLY A 12 8.76 0.56 3.82
C GLY A 12 7.66 0.46 2.76
N LYS A 13 7.50 -0.71 2.12
CA LYS A 13 6.39 -1.08 1.23
C LYS A 13 5.50 -2.12 1.92
N THR A 14 4.45 -2.54 1.22
CA THR A 14 3.60 -3.66 1.63
C THR A 14 3.77 -4.84 0.68
N TYR A 15 3.74 -6.04 1.24
CA TYR A 15 3.89 -7.29 0.51
C TYR A 15 2.81 -8.28 0.96
N ARG A 16 2.23 -9.01 0.02
CA ARG A 16 1.29 -10.10 0.32
C ARG A 16 1.73 -11.39 -0.33
N ILE A 17 1.50 -12.51 0.35
CA ILE A 17 1.71 -13.87 -0.18
C ILE A 17 0.35 -14.52 -0.38
N GLU A 18 0.15 -15.11 -1.55
CA GLU A 18 -1.05 -15.84 -1.94
C GLU A 18 -0.72 -17.26 -2.39
N SER A 19 -1.70 -18.16 -2.33
CA SER A 19 -1.56 -19.51 -2.89
C SER A 19 -1.78 -19.46 -4.40
N THR A 20 -0.98 -20.21 -5.15
CA THR A 20 -1.17 -20.38 -6.60
C THR A 20 -2.06 -21.59 -6.90
N PRO A 21 -2.72 -21.67 -8.07
CA PRO A 21 -3.63 -22.77 -8.41
C PRO A 21 -2.99 -24.17 -8.42
N ASP A 22 -1.68 -24.25 -8.63
CA ASP A 22 -0.88 -25.49 -8.61
C ASP A 22 -0.39 -25.89 -7.20
N GLY A 23 -0.84 -25.18 -6.16
CA GLY A 23 -0.50 -25.46 -4.76
C GLY A 23 0.82 -24.84 -4.29
N GLY A 24 1.44 -23.99 -5.10
CA GLY A 24 2.58 -23.16 -4.74
C GLY A 24 2.19 -21.86 -4.01
N LEU A 25 3.18 -20.98 -3.85
CA LEU A 25 3.02 -19.64 -3.31
C LEU A 25 3.58 -18.62 -4.30
N THR A 26 2.89 -17.52 -4.48
CA THR A 26 3.42 -16.33 -5.14
C THR A 26 3.29 -15.14 -4.20
N GLY A 27 3.99 -14.05 -4.48
CA GLY A 27 3.88 -12.85 -3.70
C GLY A 27 3.87 -11.59 -4.54
N TYR A 28 3.38 -10.52 -3.93
CA TYR A 28 3.05 -9.29 -4.61
C TYR A 28 3.54 -8.10 -3.80
N LEU A 29 4.43 -7.30 -4.40
CA LEU A 29 5.05 -6.14 -3.77
C LEU A 29 4.41 -4.85 -4.28
N LEU A 30 4.10 -3.92 -3.38
CA LEU A 30 3.61 -2.60 -3.76
C LEU A 30 4.67 -1.83 -4.56
N ASN A 31 4.35 -1.48 -5.79
CA ASN A 31 5.14 -0.59 -6.63
C ASN A 31 4.78 0.87 -6.29
N LEU A 32 5.72 1.60 -5.71
CA LEU A 32 5.50 2.99 -5.27
C LEU A 32 5.38 4.00 -6.43
N ARG A 33 5.73 3.61 -7.67
CA ARG A 33 5.63 4.46 -8.86
C ARG A 33 4.28 4.34 -9.56
N SER A 34 3.76 3.12 -9.68
CA SER A 34 2.44 2.88 -10.30
C SER A 34 1.30 2.88 -9.28
N GLY A 35 1.60 2.54 -8.02
CA GLY A 35 0.60 2.23 -7.01
C GLY A 35 0.05 0.82 -7.13
N GLU A 36 0.48 0.03 -8.10
CA GLU A 36 0.00 -1.33 -8.34
C GLU A 36 0.85 -2.35 -7.57
N PHE A 37 0.43 -3.61 -7.59
CA PHE A 37 1.19 -4.69 -7.00
C PHE A 37 1.90 -5.48 -8.10
N ASP A 38 3.23 -5.51 -8.06
CA ASP A 38 4.04 -6.31 -8.97
C ASP A 38 4.18 -7.74 -8.42
N GLU A 39 4.01 -8.74 -9.28
CA GLU A 39 4.31 -10.13 -8.93
C GLU A 39 5.82 -10.29 -8.71
N LYS A 40 6.17 -10.81 -7.52
CA LYS A 40 7.54 -10.92 -7.00
C LYS A 40 7.75 -12.22 -6.20
N PRO A 41 7.57 -13.41 -6.82
CA PRO A 41 7.70 -14.69 -6.14
C PRO A 41 9.09 -14.91 -5.51
N GLU A 42 10.13 -14.24 -6.02
CA GLU A 42 11.49 -14.30 -5.49
C GLU A 42 11.61 -13.89 -4.02
N HIS A 43 10.76 -12.98 -3.52
CA HIS A 43 10.79 -12.53 -2.13
C HIS A 43 10.01 -13.43 -1.17
N VAL A 44 9.22 -14.40 -1.66
CA VAL A 44 8.41 -15.30 -0.81
C VAL A 44 9.28 -16.04 0.19
N ARG A 45 10.42 -16.57 -0.27
CA ARG A 45 11.37 -17.28 0.60
C ARG A 45 12.04 -16.33 1.60
N GLU A 46 12.35 -15.11 1.22
CA GLU A 46 12.92 -14.17 2.19
C GLU A 46 11.92 -13.84 3.30
N VAL A 47 10.70 -13.46 2.92
CA VAL A 47 9.64 -13.04 3.85
C VAL A 47 9.22 -14.16 4.81
N MET A 48 9.19 -15.42 4.34
CA MET A 48 8.87 -16.56 5.20
C MET A 48 9.97 -16.87 6.22
N TRP A 49 11.23 -16.58 5.89
CA TRP A 49 12.40 -16.95 6.71
C TRP A 49 12.97 -15.78 7.51
N ALA A 50 12.52 -14.55 7.23
CA ALA A 50 12.82 -13.37 8.02
C ALA A 50 12.33 -13.56 9.46
N MET A 51 13.22 -14.04 10.33
CA MET A 51 13.02 -14.03 11.77
C MET A 51 13.14 -12.58 12.25
N ALA A 52 12.03 -11.82 12.17
CA ALA A 52 11.90 -10.46 12.69
C ALA A 52 13.10 -9.54 12.40
N SER A 53 13.44 -9.32 11.13
CA SER A 53 14.22 -8.14 10.77
C SER A 53 13.37 -6.89 11.05
N SER A 54 14.00 -5.75 11.36
CA SER A 54 13.29 -4.49 11.56
C SER A 54 12.45 -4.07 10.36
N ASP A 55 12.85 -4.53 9.16
CA ASP A 55 12.30 -4.07 7.89
C ASP A 55 11.25 -5.01 7.27
N ILE A 56 11.12 -6.25 7.79
CA ILE A 56 10.09 -7.21 7.37
C ILE A 56 9.28 -7.65 8.59
N SER A 57 7.98 -7.41 8.57
CA SER A 57 7.10 -7.77 9.68
C SER A 57 5.76 -8.28 9.17
N LYS A 58 5.29 -9.39 9.74
CA LYS A 58 3.94 -9.90 9.49
C LYS A 58 2.92 -8.97 10.15
N VAL A 59 1.88 -8.60 9.41
CA VAL A 59 0.83 -7.67 9.88
C VAL A 59 -0.56 -8.24 9.62
N SER A 60 -1.57 -7.64 10.27
CA SER A 60 -2.97 -7.92 9.91
C SER A 60 -3.31 -7.33 8.55
N GLU A 61 -4.36 -7.86 7.92
CA GLU A 61 -4.91 -7.31 6.67
C GLU A 61 -5.27 -5.83 6.81
N GLU A 62 -5.90 -5.45 7.93
CA GLU A 62 -6.24 -4.06 8.19
C GLU A 62 -4.99 -3.17 8.19
N LYS A 63 -3.93 -3.58 8.88
CA LYS A 63 -2.67 -2.82 8.92
C LYS A 63 -2.02 -2.75 7.54
N PHE A 64 -2.05 -3.84 6.77
CA PHE A 64 -1.57 -3.87 5.39
C PHE A 64 -2.30 -2.86 4.50
N VAL A 65 -3.63 -2.79 4.58
CA VAL A 65 -4.43 -1.80 3.87
C VAL A 65 -4.03 -0.38 4.27
N GLN A 66 -3.90 -0.11 5.57
CA GLN A 66 -3.52 1.21 6.07
C GLN A 66 -2.13 1.66 5.57
N GLU A 67 -1.13 0.77 5.61
CA GLU A 67 0.22 1.11 5.15
C GLU A 67 0.30 1.21 3.62
N THR A 68 -0.44 0.38 2.88
CA THR A 68 -0.52 0.46 1.41
C THR A 68 -1.04 1.82 0.97
N GLU A 69 -2.15 2.26 1.54
CA GLU A 69 -2.77 3.53 1.15
C GLU A 69 -1.98 4.74 1.64
N ARG A 70 -1.33 4.64 2.81
CA ARG A 70 -0.37 5.66 3.26
C ARG A 70 0.80 5.81 2.29
N ALA A 71 1.32 4.70 1.77
CA ALA A 71 2.40 4.72 0.79
C ALA A 71 1.92 5.30 -0.55
N ARG A 72 0.76 4.88 -1.07
CA ARG A 72 0.16 5.45 -2.30
C ARG A 72 -0.09 6.95 -2.18
N GLU A 73 -0.69 7.40 -1.08
CA GLU A 73 -0.92 8.83 -0.76
C GLU A 73 0.40 9.63 -0.76
N ARG A 74 1.45 9.07 -0.16
CA ARG A 74 2.76 9.72 -0.05
C ARG A 74 3.51 9.79 -1.38
N TYR A 75 3.54 8.70 -2.14
CA TYR A 75 4.42 8.55 -3.30
C TYR A 75 3.74 8.84 -4.64
N LEU A 76 2.41 8.93 -4.66
CA LEU A 76 1.65 9.26 -5.86
C LEU A 76 1.01 10.64 -5.75
N LYS A 77 0.76 11.21 -6.91
CA LYS A 77 -0.12 12.35 -7.13
C LYS A 77 -1.01 12.03 -8.33
N GLY A 78 -2.09 12.76 -8.49
CA GLY A 78 -3.04 12.42 -9.53
C GLY A 78 -4.34 13.17 -9.42
N SER A 79 -5.31 12.70 -10.18
CA SER A 79 -6.65 13.28 -10.26
C SER A 79 -7.69 12.17 -10.27
N GLY A 80 -8.84 12.45 -9.68
CA GLY A 80 -9.99 11.54 -9.66
C GLY A 80 -10.41 11.17 -8.24
N PRO A 81 -11.39 10.28 -8.11
CA PRO A 81 -12.06 10.01 -6.84
C PRO A 81 -11.13 9.57 -5.70
N ILE A 82 -10.10 8.77 -5.99
CA ILE A 82 -9.12 8.33 -4.98
C ILE A 82 -8.31 9.51 -4.44
N PHE A 83 -7.80 10.37 -5.33
CA PHE A 83 -6.95 11.50 -4.94
C PHE A 83 -7.71 12.57 -4.15
N ALA A 84 -9.00 12.77 -4.43
CA ALA A 84 -9.85 13.64 -3.60
C ALA A 84 -10.00 13.12 -2.16
N LEU A 85 -10.02 11.80 -1.96
CA LEU A 85 -10.03 11.20 -0.62
C LEU A 85 -8.66 11.32 0.06
N TYR A 86 -7.55 11.16 -0.67
CA TYR A 86 -6.22 11.45 -0.14
C TYR A 86 -6.05 12.91 0.27
N GLU A 87 -6.54 13.87 -0.52
CA GLU A 87 -6.56 15.29 -0.15
C GLU A 87 -7.35 15.55 1.14
N THR A 88 -8.46 14.82 1.34
CA THR A 88 -9.24 14.88 2.57
C THR A 88 -8.43 14.36 3.77
N ILE A 89 -7.72 13.24 3.60
CA ILE A 89 -6.84 12.67 4.64
C ILE A 89 -5.70 13.64 4.97
N ASP A 90 -5.00 14.19 3.98
CA ASP A 90 -3.94 15.18 4.19
C ASP A 90 -4.49 16.41 4.93
N GLY A 91 -5.69 16.88 4.56
CA GLY A 91 -6.39 17.97 5.24
C GLY A 91 -6.57 17.75 6.73
N LEU A 92 -6.95 16.55 7.17
CA LEU A 92 -7.09 16.20 8.58
C LEU A 92 -5.74 16.22 9.31
N TYR A 93 -4.69 15.65 8.71
CA TYR A 93 -3.34 15.70 9.28
C TYR A 93 -2.81 17.14 9.37
N GLN A 94 -3.02 17.95 8.33
CA GLN A 94 -2.62 19.35 8.29
C GLN A 94 -3.35 20.18 9.34
N GLN A 95 -4.64 19.94 9.53
CA GLN A 95 -5.43 20.63 10.55
C GLN A 95 -4.89 20.33 11.95
N ALA A 96 -4.73 19.05 12.31
CA ALA A 96 -4.17 18.65 13.61
C ALA A 96 -2.78 19.28 13.85
N ARG A 97 -1.93 19.30 12.80
CA ARG A 97 -0.61 19.94 12.84
C ARG A 97 -0.70 21.46 13.08
N ARG A 98 -1.59 22.18 12.38
CA ARG A 98 -1.80 23.63 12.56
C ARG A 98 -2.30 23.96 13.96
N GLU A 99 -3.11 23.09 14.54
CA GLU A 99 -3.63 23.19 15.90
C GLU A 99 -2.62 22.68 16.96
N ASN A 100 -1.41 22.27 16.56
CA ASN A 100 -0.37 21.71 17.42
C ASN A 100 -0.86 20.56 18.32
N ARG A 101 -1.74 19.71 17.77
CA ARG A 101 -2.28 18.53 18.44
C ARG A 101 -2.06 17.27 17.62
N ARG A 102 -2.33 16.13 18.26
CA ARG A 102 -2.44 14.85 17.55
C ARG A 102 -3.80 14.77 16.85
N VAL A 103 -3.85 13.91 15.83
CA VAL A 103 -5.11 13.49 15.21
C VAL A 103 -6.00 12.87 16.30
N GLU A 104 -7.23 13.34 16.39
CA GLU A 104 -8.22 12.86 17.35
C GLU A 104 -8.68 11.45 17.01
N PRO A 105 -9.23 10.68 17.98
CA PRO A 105 -9.73 9.33 17.72
C PRO A 105 -10.74 9.26 16.57
N GLN A 106 -11.65 10.23 16.48
CA GLN A 106 -12.66 10.33 15.43
C GLN A 106 -12.05 10.62 14.04
N GLU A 107 -11.07 11.51 13.97
CA GLU A 107 -10.33 11.80 12.73
C GLU A 107 -9.52 10.57 12.29
N SER A 108 -8.89 9.88 13.24
CA SER A 108 -8.15 8.64 12.99
C SER A 108 -9.07 7.54 12.44
N ALA A 109 -10.26 7.37 13.01
CA ALA A 109 -11.25 6.42 12.52
C ALA A 109 -11.74 6.79 11.10
N LEU A 110 -11.93 8.09 10.82
CA LEU A 110 -12.28 8.58 9.49
C LEU A 110 -11.15 8.29 8.49
N ILE A 111 -9.90 8.59 8.82
CA ILE A 111 -8.74 8.29 7.96
C ILE A 111 -8.66 6.80 7.65
N GLN A 112 -8.84 5.94 8.66
CA GLN A 112 -8.83 4.49 8.48
C GLN A 112 -9.93 4.02 7.54
N SER A 113 -11.15 4.56 7.69
CA SER A 113 -12.30 4.28 6.81
C SER A 113 -12.05 4.74 5.37
N LEU A 114 -11.52 5.95 5.19
CA LEU A 114 -11.18 6.49 3.87
C LEU A 114 -10.11 5.64 3.18
N ARG A 115 -9.08 5.19 3.89
CA ARG A 115 -8.06 4.28 3.35
C ARG A 115 -8.64 2.92 2.96
N LYS A 116 -9.53 2.33 3.77
CA LYS A 116 -10.23 1.10 3.38
C LYS A 116 -11.02 1.30 2.07
N ARG A 117 -11.67 2.45 1.92
CA ARG A 117 -12.41 2.79 0.70
C ARG A 117 -11.49 2.97 -0.51
N THR A 118 -10.40 3.73 -0.38
CA THR A 118 -9.47 3.96 -1.51
C THR A 118 -8.77 2.67 -1.92
N PHE A 119 -8.45 1.78 -0.98
CA PHE A 119 -7.89 0.47 -1.29
C PHE A 119 -8.82 -0.34 -2.19
N LYS A 120 -10.11 -0.41 -1.86
CA LYS A 120 -11.12 -1.09 -2.70
C LYS A 120 -11.28 -0.43 -4.07
N MET A 121 -11.20 0.90 -4.14
CA MET A 121 -11.27 1.63 -5.40
C MET A 121 -10.07 1.37 -6.31
N TRP A 122 -8.88 1.11 -5.75
CA TRP A 122 -7.73 0.63 -6.52
C TRP A 122 -7.99 -0.75 -7.10
N GLU A 123 -8.51 -1.70 -6.30
CA GLU A 123 -8.85 -3.05 -6.80
C GLU A 123 -9.89 -2.99 -7.92
N ASP A 124 -10.94 -2.18 -7.75
CA ASP A 124 -11.97 -1.98 -8.77
C ASP A 124 -11.41 -1.35 -10.05
N GLU A 125 -10.49 -0.40 -9.92
CA GLU A 125 -9.83 0.19 -11.09
C GLU A 125 -8.94 -0.83 -11.82
N LEU A 126 -8.19 -1.66 -11.10
CA LEU A 126 -7.36 -2.70 -11.72
C LEU A 126 -8.23 -3.71 -12.48
N ALA A 127 -9.33 -4.16 -11.87
CA ALA A 127 -10.30 -5.02 -12.52
C ALA A 127 -10.94 -4.36 -13.76
N ARG A 128 -11.31 -3.08 -13.64
CA ARG A 128 -11.82 -2.26 -14.74
C ARG A 128 -10.83 -2.23 -15.92
N ARG A 129 -9.57 -1.89 -15.67
CA ARG A 129 -8.53 -1.81 -16.71
C ARG A 129 -8.29 -3.17 -17.37
N ALA A 130 -8.27 -4.25 -16.58
CA ALA A 130 -8.14 -5.61 -17.10
C ALA A 130 -9.32 -6.01 -18.01
N ALA A 131 -10.51 -5.47 -17.77
CA ALA A 131 -11.68 -5.63 -18.64
C ALA A 131 -11.64 -4.73 -19.90
N GLY A 132 -10.62 -3.89 -20.06
CA GLY A 132 -10.47 -2.97 -21.20
C GLY A 132 -11.29 -1.68 -21.08
N GLU A 133 -11.89 -1.41 -19.93
CA GLU A 133 -12.61 -0.17 -19.67
C GLU A 133 -11.64 1.01 -19.45
N PRO A 134 -12.05 2.25 -19.80
CA PRO A 134 -11.21 3.44 -19.61
C PRO A 134 -10.96 3.71 -18.12
N PRO A 135 -9.78 4.23 -17.75
CA PRO A 135 -9.44 4.48 -16.35
C PRO A 135 -10.32 5.57 -15.73
N SER A 136 -10.68 5.40 -14.44
CA SER A 136 -11.49 6.39 -13.71
C SER A 136 -10.68 7.42 -12.93
N PHE A 137 -9.37 7.21 -12.80
CA PHE A 137 -8.44 8.17 -12.24
C PHE A 137 -7.10 8.12 -12.97
N ARG A 138 -6.27 9.15 -12.75
CA ARG A 138 -4.87 9.17 -13.18
C ARG A 138 -3.98 9.20 -11.95
N ALA A 139 -2.96 8.36 -11.93
CA ALA A 139 -1.92 8.35 -10.92
C ALA A 139 -0.55 8.45 -11.60
N GLU A 140 0.33 9.26 -11.03
CA GLU A 140 1.71 9.40 -11.47
C GLU A 140 2.64 9.52 -10.25
N PRO A 141 3.92 9.14 -10.39
CA PRO A 141 4.90 9.31 -9.32
C PRO A 141 4.99 10.77 -8.88
N ARG A 142 4.87 11.00 -7.57
CA ARG A 142 5.11 12.32 -6.96
C ARG A 142 6.58 12.70 -7.00
N PHE A 143 7.47 11.70 -6.93
CA PHE A 143 8.93 11.88 -6.94
C PHE A 143 9.54 11.07 -8.10
N PRO A 144 9.57 11.60 -9.34
CA PRO A 144 9.96 10.85 -10.53
C PRO A 144 11.41 10.33 -10.52
N GLY A 145 12.32 11.02 -9.82
CA GLY A 145 13.72 10.62 -9.66
C GLY A 145 14.02 9.84 -8.39
N TYR A 146 13.02 9.52 -7.55
CA TYR A 146 13.23 8.71 -6.36
C TYR A 146 13.27 7.23 -6.76
N GLU A 147 14.43 6.61 -6.57
CA GLU A 147 14.54 5.16 -6.49
C GLU A 147 14.45 4.80 -5.00
N PRO A 148 13.46 3.98 -4.59
CA PRO A 148 13.48 3.41 -3.26
C PRO A 148 14.83 2.70 -3.05
N PRO A 149 15.47 2.84 -1.88
CA PRO A 149 16.73 2.13 -1.61
C PRO A 149 16.57 0.65 -1.94
N GLU A 150 17.59 0.08 -2.58
CA GLU A 150 17.59 -1.35 -2.87
C GLU A 150 17.63 -2.14 -1.57
N GLU A 151 17.06 -3.35 -1.61
CA GLU A 151 17.00 -4.27 -0.47
C GLU A 151 18.41 -4.48 0.11
N GLY A 152 18.66 -3.97 1.32
CA GLY A 152 19.95 -4.10 2.02
C GLY A 152 20.75 -2.82 2.25
N ASP A 153 20.30 -1.65 1.77
CA ASP A 153 21.00 -0.37 1.97
C ASP A 153 20.66 0.36 3.30
N SER A 154 19.90 -0.27 4.19
CA SER A 154 19.73 0.21 5.57
C SER A 154 20.95 -0.17 6.42
N GLU A 155 22.04 0.61 6.31
CA GLU A 155 23.12 0.67 7.32
C GLU A 155 22.65 1.31 8.63
#